data_AF-A0A6A8QIB1-F1
#
_entry.id   AF-A0A6A8QIB1-F1
#
_cell.length_a   1.000
_cell.length_b   1.000
_cell.length_c   1.000
_cell.angle_alpha   90.00
_cell.angle_beta   90.00
_cell.angle_gamma   90.00
#
_symmetry.space_group_name_H-M   'P 1'
#
loop_
_entity.id
_entity.type
_entity.pdbx_description
1 polymer ?
#
loop_
_entity_poly.entity_id
_entity_poly.type
_entity_poly.pdbx_seq_one_letter_code
_entity_poly.pdbx_strand_id
1 'polypeptide(L)'
;MRYDAEQRKMLDLMQARAARKLDEIHQILAPGIAQSAGEEELRRQADAHMASLPPEEQEKLRLKAIVAYSQLERLISEMSEHLADIGDELKRVNSQSRAVGAYSRTVKMNRHGPMPY
;
A
#
# COMPACT_ATOMS: atom_id res chain seq x y z
N MET A 1 1.76 0.33 21.58
CA MET A 1 2.73 1.19 20.88
C MET A 1 1.95 2.24 20.10
N ARG A 2 2.23 3.54 20.31
CA ARG A 2 1.51 4.64 19.64
C ARG A 2 1.88 4.76 18.16
N TYR A 3 3.10 4.32 17.82
CA TYR A 3 3.67 4.32 16.47
C TYR A 3 2.93 3.37 15.51
N ASP A 4 2.59 2.16 15.94
CA ASP A 4 1.84 1.18 15.12
C ASP A 4 0.45 1.68 14.71
N ALA A 5 -0.22 2.44 15.58
CA ALA A 5 -1.56 2.95 15.32
C ALA A 5 -1.57 4.09 14.29
N GLU A 6 -0.52 4.92 14.27
CA GLU A 6 -0.37 6.00 13.29
C GLU A 6 0.05 5.45 11.92
N GLN A 7 1.00 4.50 11.87
CA GLN A 7 1.42 3.83 10.64
C GLN A 7 0.27 3.06 9.98
N ARG A 8 -0.54 2.35 10.78
CA ARG A 8 -1.72 1.64 10.26
C ARG A 8 -2.76 2.59 9.67
N LYS A 9 -3.06 3.70 10.35
CA LYS A 9 -3.96 4.74 9.81
C LYS A 9 -3.45 5.33 8.50
N MET A 10 -2.13 5.51 8.37
CA MET A 10 -1.53 6.00 7.13
C MET A 10 -1.73 4.99 6.00
N LEU A 11 -1.46 3.70 6.24
CA LEU A 11 -1.71 2.64 5.26
C LEU A 11 -3.19 2.56 4.85
N ASP A 12 -4.12 2.61 5.80
CA ASP A 12 -5.55 2.59 5.52
C ASP A 12 -5.95 3.78 4.63
N LEU A 13 -5.38 4.96 4.89
CA LEU A 13 -5.61 6.16 4.08
C LEU A 13 -5.02 6.04 2.67
N MET A 14 -3.84 5.45 2.52
CA MET A 14 -3.23 5.20 1.20
C MET A 14 -4.02 4.16 0.41
N GLN A 15 -4.48 3.08 1.05
CA GLN A 15 -5.36 2.09 0.43
C GLN A 15 -6.67 2.71 -0.03
N ALA A 16 -7.29 3.56 0.81
CA ALA A 16 -8.50 4.28 0.44
C ALA A 16 -8.28 5.23 -0.75
N ARG A 17 -7.10 5.88 -0.83
CA ARG A 17 -6.73 6.71 -2.00
C ARG A 17 -6.54 5.88 -3.26
N ALA A 18 -5.85 4.75 -3.17
CA ALA A 18 -5.65 3.84 -4.29
C ALA A 18 -6.98 3.28 -4.81
N ALA A 19 -7.87 2.86 -3.91
CA ALA A 19 -9.21 2.39 -4.25
C ALA A 19 -10.03 3.46 -4.99
N ARG A 20 -10.07 4.69 -4.47
CA ARG A 20 -10.73 5.82 -5.16
C ARG A 20 -10.13 6.08 -6.54
N LYS A 21 -8.82 5.91 -6.69
CA LYS A 21 -8.15 6.15 -7.98
C LYS A 21 -8.47 5.05 -8.99
N LEU A 22 -8.56 3.79 -8.54
CA LEU A 22 -9.08 2.69 -9.36
C LEU A 22 -10.52 2.95 -9.81
N ASP A 23 -11.37 3.42 -8.91
CA ASP A 23 -12.75 3.78 -9.23
C ASP A 23 -12.83 4.87 -10.30
N GLU A 24 -11.98 5.90 -10.19
CA GLU A 24 -11.86 6.98 -11.16
C GLU A 24 -11.43 6.45 -12.54
N ILE A 25 -10.42 5.57 -12.60
CA ILE A 25 -9.96 4.93 -13.84
C ILE A 25 -11.09 4.10 -14.47
N HIS A 26 -11.82 3.33 -13.66
CA HIS A 26 -12.98 2.57 -14.12
C HIS A 26 -14.06 3.45 -14.72
N GLN A 27 -14.41 4.56 -14.06
CA GLN A 27 -15.41 5.49 -14.58
C GLN A 27 -14.98 6.18 -15.87
N ILE A 28 -13.68 6.46 -16.02
CA ILE A 28 -13.12 7.06 -17.25
C ILE A 28 -13.20 6.05 -18.40
N LEU A 29 -12.76 4.81 -18.19
CA LEU A 29 -12.59 3.84 -19.27
C LEU A 29 -13.87 3.06 -19.58
N ALA A 30 -14.55 2.56 -18.56
CA ALA A 30 -15.71 1.68 -18.70
C ALA A 30 -16.91 2.19 -17.86
N PRO A 31 -17.48 3.35 -18.23
CA PRO A 31 -18.61 3.91 -17.50
C PRO A 31 -19.82 2.96 -17.54
N GLY A 32 -20.49 2.81 -16.38
CA GLY A 32 -21.70 2.00 -16.24
C GLY A 32 -21.46 0.50 -16.02
N ILE A 33 -20.22 0.03 -16.08
CA ILE A 33 -19.87 -1.35 -15.73
C ILE A 33 -19.65 -1.47 -14.22
N ALA A 34 -20.16 -2.55 -13.62
CA ALA A 34 -19.88 -2.88 -12.23
C ALA A 34 -18.38 -3.16 -12.03
N GLN A 35 -17.78 -2.69 -10.94
CA GLN A 35 -16.36 -2.91 -10.64
C GLN A 35 -15.97 -4.39 -10.54
N SER A 36 -16.93 -5.27 -10.26
CA SER A 36 -16.74 -6.72 -10.21
C SER A 36 -16.83 -7.41 -11.57
N ALA A 37 -16.95 -6.66 -12.67
CA ALA A 37 -16.95 -7.24 -14.01
C ALA A 37 -15.58 -7.87 -14.32
N GLY A 38 -15.60 -8.98 -15.05
CA GLY A 38 -14.37 -9.64 -15.49
C GLY A 38 -13.56 -8.75 -16.43
N GLU A 39 -12.25 -9.04 -16.52
CA GLU A 39 -11.29 -8.30 -17.35
C GLU A 39 -11.75 -8.17 -18.82
N GLU A 40 -12.28 -9.26 -19.40
CA GLU A 40 -12.76 -9.28 -20.78
C GLU A 40 -13.98 -8.37 -21.01
N GLU A 41 -14.84 -8.23 -20.01
CA GLU A 41 -16.01 -7.36 -20.09
C GLU A 41 -15.62 -5.89 -19.97
N LEU A 42 -14.71 -5.58 -19.03
CA LEU A 42 -14.14 -4.24 -18.87
C LEU A 42 -13.43 -3.79 -20.14
N ARG A 43 -12.64 -4.67 -20.76
CA ARG A 43 -11.95 -4.39 -22.01
C ARG A 43 -12.92 -4.11 -23.15
N ARG A 44 -13.94 -4.96 -23.32
CA ARG A 44 -14.97 -4.76 -24.35
C ARG A 44 -15.69 -3.42 -24.18
N GLN A 45 -16.06 -3.07 -22.95
CA GLN A 45 -16.71 -1.78 -22.71
C GLN A 45 -15.78 -0.60 -22.96
N ALA A 46 -14.51 -0.69 -22.53
CA ALA A 46 -13.54 0.37 -22.76
C ALA A 46 -13.29 0.59 -24.26
N ASP A 47 -13.18 -0.49 -25.04
CA ASP A 47 -13.04 -0.43 -26.50
C ASP A 47 -14.29 0.18 -27.16
N ALA A 48 -15.48 -0.24 -26.73
CA ALA A 48 -16.75 0.30 -27.23
C ALA A 48 -16.92 1.79 -26.90
N HIS A 49 -16.58 2.19 -25.68
CA HIS A 49 -16.61 3.58 -25.25
C HIS A 49 -15.64 4.42 -26.08
N MET A 50 -14.41 3.96 -26.29
CA MET A 50 -13.42 4.68 -27.09
C MET A 50 -13.83 4.80 -28.55
N ALA A 51 -14.39 3.74 -29.14
CA ALA A 51 -14.89 3.75 -30.51
C ALA A 51 -16.09 4.69 -30.72
N SER A 52 -16.87 4.97 -29.67
CA SER A 52 -18.02 5.88 -29.73
C SER A 52 -17.65 7.37 -29.79
N LEU A 53 -16.41 7.72 -29.45
CA LEU A 53 -15.95 9.11 -29.33
C LEU A 53 -15.30 9.61 -30.63
N PRO A 54 -15.38 10.91 -30.95
CA PRO A 54 -14.59 11.54 -32.01
C PRO A 54 -13.07 11.41 -31.77
N PRO A 55 -12.22 11.44 -32.81
CA PRO A 55 -10.78 11.25 -32.67
C PRO A 55 -10.09 12.17 -31.66
N GLU A 56 -10.50 13.44 -31.58
CA GLU A 56 -9.95 14.39 -30.60
C GLU A 56 -10.29 14.03 -29.16
N GLU A 57 -11.50 13.49 -28.93
CA GLU A 57 -11.96 13.05 -27.62
C GLU A 57 -11.34 11.72 -27.22
N GLN A 58 -11.09 10.82 -28.19
CA GLN A 58 -10.32 9.58 -27.96
C GLN A 58 -8.93 9.89 -27.42
N GLU A 59 -8.22 10.83 -28.04
CA GLU A 59 -6.88 11.20 -27.60
C GLU A 59 -6.89 11.82 -26.20
N LYS A 60 -7.87 12.70 -25.93
CA LYS A 60 -8.07 13.26 -24.60
C LYS A 60 -8.38 12.18 -23.56
N LEU A 61 -9.16 11.16 -23.92
CA LEU A 61 -9.47 10.04 -23.04
C LEU A 61 -8.22 9.20 -22.74
N ARG A 62 -7.41 8.89 -23.76
CA ARG A 62 -6.14 8.17 -23.60
C ARG A 62 -5.19 8.91 -22.67
N LEU A 63 -5.00 10.21 -22.87
CA LEU A 63 -4.15 11.03 -22.01
C LEU A 63 -4.64 11.03 -20.55
N LYS A 64 -5.95 11.17 -20.34
CA LYS A 64 -6.55 11.08 -19.00
C LYS A 64 -6.30 9.72 -18.34
N ALA A 65 -6.48 8.63 -19.09
CA ALA A 65 -6.24 7.28 -18.60
C ALA A 65 -4.77 7.05 -18.22
N ILE A 66 -3.83 7.49 -19.07
CA ILE A 66 -2.38 7.40 -18.82
C ILE A 66 -2.01 8.16 -17.54
N VAL A 67 -2.49 9.40 -17.39
CA VAL A 67 -2.23 10.21 -16.20
C VAL A 67 -2.80 9.55 -14.94
N ALA A 68 -4.04 9.06 -15.02
CA ALA A 68 -4.68 8.41 -13.87
C ALA A 68 -3.96 7.11 -13.47
N TYR A 69 -3.53 6.32 -14.45
CA TYR A 69 -2.77 5.08 -14.22
C TYR A 69 -1.38 5.37 -13.62
N SER A 70 -0.64 6.35 -14.15
CA SER A 70 0.64 6.78 -13.57
C SER A 70 0.52 7.25 -12.12
N GLN A 71 -0.58 7.94 -11.79
CA GLN A 71 -0.86 8.34 -10.40
C GLN A 71 -1.14 7.14 -9.50
N LEU A 72 -1.83 6.11 -10.00
CA LEU A 72 -2.05 4.87 -9.27
C LEU A 72 -0.75 4.10 -9.04
N GLU A 73 0.10 3.95 -10.05
CA GLU A 73 1.42 3.31 -9.91
C GLU A 73 2.27 4.00 -8.86
N ARG A 74 2.28 5.34 -8.85
CA ARG A 74 2.97 6.11 -7.83
C ARG A 74 2.43 5.81 -6.43
N LEU A 75 1.11 5.76 -6.24
CA LEU A 75 0.51 5.43 -4.94
C LEU A 75 0.89 4.01 -4.48
N ILE A 76 0.94 3.05 -5.39
CA ILE A 76 1.35 1.66 -5.09
C ILE A 76 2.83 1.61 -4.67
N SER A 77 3.69 2.36 -5.35
CA SER A 77 5.11 2.48 -5.00
C SER A 77 5.29 3.12 -3.62
N GLU A 78 4.62 4.25 -3.35
CA GLU A 78 4.63 4.92 -2.04
C GLU A 78 4.13 3.96 -0.93
N MET A 79 3.08 3.17 -1.19
CA MET A 79 2.60 2.17 -0.24
C MET A 79 3.63 1.06 0.03
N SER A 80 4.32 0.60 -1.01
CA SER A 80 5.34 -0.44 -0.91
C SER A 80 6.55 0.01 -0.11
N GLU A 81 6.99 1.25 -0.31
CA GLU A 81 8.05 1.89 0.47
C GLU A 81 7.65 1.98 1.95
N HIS A 82 6.42 2.43 2.26
CA HIS A 82 5.96 2.49 3.63
C HIS A 82 5.85 1.12 4.31
N LEU A 83 5.47 0.07 3.58
CA LEU A 83 5.47 -1.29 4.11
C LEU A 83 6.90 -1.79 4.39
N ALA A 84 7.87 -1.43 3.55
CA ALA A 84 9.28 -1.74 3.78
C ALA A 84 9.82 -1.05 5.04
N ASP A 85 9.52 0.24 5.22
CA ASP A 85 9.89 1.01 6.42
C ASP A 85 9.33 0.37 7.70
N ILE A 86 8.06 -0.03 7.67
CA ILE A 86 7.43 -0.74 8.80
C ILE A 86 8.15 -2.06 9.08
N GLY A 87 8.50 -2.81 8.03
CA GLY A 87 9.25 -4.06 8.15
C GLY A 87 10.62 -3.89 8.80
N ASP A 88 11.34 -2.82 8.47
CA ASP A 88 12.65 -2.52 9.05
C ASP A 88 12.56 -2.01 10.49
N GLU A 89 11.54 -1.22 10.82
CA GLU A 89 11.28 -0.80 12.19
C GLU A 89 10.93 -1.99 13.09
N LEU A 90 10.13 -2.95 12.61
CA LEU A 90 9.83 -4.19 13.33
C LEU A 90 11.10 -5.01 13.60
N LYS A 91 12.03 -5.11 12.64
CA LYS A 91 13.32 -5.78 12.85
C LYS A 91 14.16 -5.09 13.92
N ARG A 92 14.19 -3.76 13.94
CA ARG A 92 14.90 -2.95 14.95
C ARG A 92 14.30 -3.13 16.35
N VAL A 93 12.98 -3.07 16.48
CA VAL A 93 12.31 -3.30 17.77
C VAL A 93 12.57 -4.72 18.28
N ASN A 94 12.56 -5.73 17.39
CA ASN A 94 12.85 -7.11 17.76
C ASN A 94 14.32 -7.29 18.20
N SER A 95 15.29 -6.68 17.50
CA SER A 95 16.70 -6.75 17.89
C SER A 95 16.97 -6.07 19.24
N GLN A 96 16.35 -4.90 19.49
CA GLN A 96 16.41 -4.21 20.77
C GLN A 96 15.75 -5.02 21.89
N SER A 97 14.60 -5.64 21.64
CA SER A 97 13.94 -6.52 22.61
C SER A 97 14.80 -7.73 22.97
N ARG A 98 15.49 -8.33 22.00
CA ARG A 98 16.47 -9.40 22.24
C ARG A 98 17.66 -8.91 23.06
N ALA A 99 18.18 -7.70 22.79
CA ALA A 99 19.27 -7.10 23.55
C ALA A 99 18.88 -6.81 25.02
N VAL A 100 17.69 -6.27 25.26
CA VAL A 100 17.12 -6.06 26.60
C VAL A 100 16.89 -7.41 27.31
N GLY A 101 16.41 -8.43 26.58
CA GLY A 101 16.27 -9.80 27.09
C GLY A 101 17.61 -10.47 27.43
N ALA A 102 18.69 -10.15 26.73
CA ALA A 102 20.04 -10.62 27.03
C ALA A 102 20.61 -9.91 28.27
N TYR A 103 20.46 -8.58 28.34
CA TYR A 103 20.92 -7.78 29.49
C TYR A 103 20.19 -8.14 30.79
N SER A 104 18.87 -8.34 30.74
CA SER A 104 18.10 -8.76 31.92
C SER A 104 18.50 -10.16 32.41
N ARG A 105 18.92 -11.06 31.51
CA ARG A 105 19.45 -12.39 31.89
C ARG A 105 20.84 -12.30 32.51
N THR A 106 21.75 -11.50 31.96
CA THR A 106 23.09 -11.31 32.54
C THR A 106 23.04 -10.59 33.88
N VAL A 107 22.18 -9.58 34.04
CA VAL A 107 21.98 -8.90 35.34
C VAL A 107 21.37 -9.83 36.39
N LYS A 108 20.43 -10.72 36.01
CA LYS A 108 19.87 -11.71 36.94
C LYS A 108 20.90 -12.79 37.32
N MET A 109 21.74 -13.25 36.39
CA MET A 109 22.83 -14.17 36.71
C MET A 109 23.88 -13.53 37.66
N ASN A 110 24.25 -12.27 37.44
CA ASN A 110 25.21 -11.58 38.32
C ASN A 110 24.65 -11.25 39.73
N ARG A 111 23.33 -11.29 39.94
CA ARG A 111 22.70 -11.16 41.28
C ARG A 111 22.62 -12.48 42.05
N HIS A 112 23.03 -13.60 41.46
CA HIS A 112 23.15 -14.92 42.09
C HIS A 112 24.60 -15.41 42.06
N GLY A 113 25.55 -14.54 42.40
CA GLY A 113 26.93 -14.93 42.62
C GLY A 113 27.04 -16.06 43.67
N PRO A 114 28.03 -16.96 43.54
CA PRO A 114 28.17 -18.13 44.41
C PRO A 114 28.37 -17.68 45.86
N MET A 115 27.59 -18.24 46.78
CA MET A 115 27.86 -18.18 48.22
C MET A 115 29.23 -18.83 48.47
N PRO A 116 30.19 -18.14 49.10
CA PRO A 116 31.42 -18.78 49.53
C PRO A 116 31.07 -19.73 50.69
N TYR A 117 31.43 -21.02 50.51
CA TYR A 117 31.54 -21.97 51.61
C TYR A 117 32.86 -21.74 52.36
#